data_AF-A0A8T4MC81-F1
#
_entry.id   AF-A0A8T4MC81-F1
#
_cell.length_a   1.000
_cell.length_b   1.000
_cell.length_c   1.000
_cell.angle_alpha   90.00
_cell.angle_beta   90.00
_cell.angle_gamma   90.00
#
_symmetry.space_group_name_H-M   'P 1'
#
loop_
_entity.id
_entity.type
_entity.pdbx_description
1 polymer ?
#
loop_
_entity_poly.entity_id
_entity_poly.type
_entity_poly.pdbx_seq_one_letter_code
_entity_poly.pdbx_strand_id
1 'polypeptide(L)' 'MKLKNPKVVAYSLIALVFLALTFLVDWIFIIGAVILMFLNQREIMGKK' A
#
# COMPACT_ATOMS: atom_id res chain seq x y z
N MET A 1 -9.06 -3.88 16.79
CA MET A 1 -8.50 -3.05 15.71
C MET A 1 -9.55 -2.00 15.33
N LYS A 2 -9.41 -0.72 15.73
CA LYS A 2 -10.34 0.33 15.27
C LYS A 2 -10.05 0.58 13.79
N LEU A 3 -10.68 -0.21 12.91
CA LEU A 3 -10.68 -0.07 11.45
C LEU A 3 -11.46 1.19 11.03
N LYS A 4 -11.06 2.37 11.52
CA LYS A 4 -11.72 3.64 11.20
C LYS A 4 -10.90 4.55 10.30
N ASN A 5 -9.84 4.02 9.68
CA ASN A 5 -9.07 4.73 8.66
C ASN A 5 -9.35 4.13 7.27
N PRO A 6 -10.41 4.59 6.58
CA PRO A 6 -10.71 4.14 5.21
C PRO A 6 -9.55 4.41 4.24
N LYS A 7 -8.71 5.41 4.53
CA LYS A 7 -7.48 5.70 3.77
C LYS A 7 -6.49 4.53 3.78
N VAL A 8 -6.30 3.89 4.93
CA VAL A 8 -5.39 2.74 5.08
C VAL A 8 -5.87 1.55 4.26
N VAL A 9 -7.19 1.32 4.25
CA VAL A 9 -7.81 0.26 3.45
C VAL A 9 -7.61 0.52 1.95
N ALA A 10 -7.83 1.77 1.51
CA ALA A 10 -7.61 2.17 0.12
C ALA A 10 -6.14 1.99 -0.31
N TYR A 11 -5.18 2.46 0.48
CA TYR A 11 -3.76 2.28 0.17
C TYR A 11 -3.33 0.80 0.15
N SER A 12 -3.90 -0.02 1.03
CA SER A 12 -3.64 -1.46 1.07
C SER A 12 -4.15 -2.16 -0.18
N LEU A 13 -5.36 -1.82 -0.64
CA LEU A 13 -5.94 -2.35 -1.88
C LEU A 13 -5.10 -1.96 -3.11
N ILE A 14 -4.69 -0.70 -3.21
CA ILE A 14 -3.87 -0.22 -4.33
C ILE A 14 -2.48 -0.87 -4.31
N ALA A 15 -1.88 -1.07 -3.14
CA ALA A 15 -0.60 -1.78 -3.00
C ALA A 15 -0.69 -3.23 -3.52
N LEU A 16 -1.79 -3.93 -3.24
CA LEU A 16 -2.04 -5.28 -3.75
C LEU A 16 -2.17 -5.31 -5.27
N VAL A 17 -2.79 -4.29 -5.88
CA VAL A 17 -2.87 -4.17 -7.35
C VAL A 17 -1.47 -3.99 -7.94
N PHE A 18 -0.64 -3.10 -7.37
CA PHE A 18 0.75 -2.93 -7.83
C PHE A 18 1.60 -4.20 -7.65
N LEU A 19 1.37 -4.93 -6.56
CA LEU A 19 2.01 -6.22 -6.33
C LEU A 19 1.60 -7.23 -7.42
N ALA A 20 0.32 -7.30 -7.77
CA ALA A 20 -0.14 -8.15 -8.87
C ALA A 20 0.46 -7.72 -10.22
N LEU A 21 0.53 -6.42 -10.51
CA LEU A 21 1.17 -5.89 -11.72
C LEU A 21 2.67 -6.22 -11.79
N THR A 22 3.33 -6.43 -10.65
CA THR A 22 4.73 -6.87 -10.61
C THR A 22 4.91 -8.24 -11.27
N PHE A 23 3.96 -9.15 -11.04
CA PHE A 23 3.99 -10.49 -11.63
C PHE A 23 3.39 -10.56 -13.03
N LEU A 24 2.42 -9.70 -13.33
CA LEU A 24 1.67 -9.72 -14.59
C LEU A 24 2.28 -8.85 -15.70
N VAL A 25 3.04 -7.81 -15.34
CA VAL A 25 3.56 -6.82 -16.29
C VAL A 25 5.07 -6.72 -16.22
N ASP A 26 5.64 -6.22 -15.12
CA ASP A 26 7.08 -6.01 -14.98
C ASP A 26 7.51 -5.83 -13.50
N TRP A 27 8.73 -6.24 -13.16
CA TRP A 27 9.27 -6.11 -11.81
C TRP A 27 9.35 -4.66 -11.31
N ILE A 28 9.39 -3.66 -12.20
CA ILE A 28 9.43 -2.23 -11.84
C ILE A 28 8.21 -1.78 -11.00
N PHE A 29 7.08 -2.47 -11.12
CA PHE A 29 5.87 -2.16 -10.35
C PHE A 29 6.03 -2.42 -8.84
N ILE A 30 7.02 -3.22 -8.43
CA ILE A 30 7.29 -3.45 -7.00
C ILE A 30 7.68 -2.18 -6.28
N ILE A 31 8.32 -1.23 -6.97
CA ILE A 31 8.70 0.07 -6.42
C ILE A 31 7.45 0.84 -5.97
N GLY A 32 6.40 0.83 -6.81
CA GLY A 32 5.12 1.45 -6.48
C GLY A 32 4.45 0.79 -5.27
N ALA A 33 4.45 -0.55 -5.23
CA ALA A 33 3.91 -1.31 -4.09
C ALA A 33 4.62 -0.96 -2.77
N VAL A 34 5.95 -0.87 -2.78
CA VAL A 34 6.76 -0.54 -1.59
C VAL A 34 6.50 0.89 -1.12
N ILE A 35 6.42 1.87 -2.02
CA ILE A 35 6.11 3.27 -1.68
C ILE A 35 4.71 3.37 -1.04
N LEU A 36 3.72 2.70 -1.63
CA LEU A 36 2.35 2.65 -1.09
C LEU A 36 2.31 1.98 0.28
N MET A 37 3.02 0.87 0.48
CA MET A 37 3.15 0.25 1.81
C MET A 37 3.80 1.20 2.82
N PHE A 38 4.85 1.93 2.43
CA PHE A 38 5.50 2.88 3.31
C PHE A 38 4.56 4.03 3.72
N LEU A 39 3.80 4.60 2.79
CA LEU A 39 2.80 5.63 3.10
C LEU A 39 1.67 5.07 3.98
N ASN A 40 1.20 3.86 3.69
CA ASN A 40 0.18 3.19 4.47
C ASN A 40 0.65 2.94 5.91
N GLN A 41 1.91 2.52 6.09
CA GLN A 41 2.53 2.36 7.41
C GLN A 41 2.61 3.69 8.15
N ARG A 42 2.92 4.81 7.49
CA ARG A 42 2.91 6.14 8.14
C ARG A 42 1.50 6.55 8.62
N GLU A 43 0.46 6.22 7.86
CA GLU A 43 -0.94 6.47 8.23
C GLU A 43 -1.42 5.56 9.37
N ILE A 44 -0.96 4.30 9.43
CA ILE A 44 -1.28 3.36 10.53
C ILE A 44 -0.53 3.72 11.80
N MET A 45 0.77 3.98 11.67
CA MET A 45 1.67 4.15 12.81
C MET A 45 1.40 5.48 13.52
N GLY A 46 0.74 6.42 12.82
CA GLY A 46 0.38 7.73 13.34
C GLY A 46 1.64 8.52 13.61
N LYS A 47 1.78 9.72 13.05
CA LYS A 47 2.62 10.69 13.73
C LYS A 47 2.05 10.85 15.15
N LYS A 48 2.77 10.34 16.16
CA LYS A 48 2.85 11.01 17.45
C LYS A 48 3.51 12.37 17.23
#